data_AF-A0A248UP75-F1
#
_entry.id   AF-A0A248UP75-F1
#
_cell.length_a   1.000
_cell.length_b   1.000
_cell.length_c   1.000
_cell.angle_alpha   90.00
_cell.angle_beta   90.00
_cell.angle_gamma   90.00
#
_symmetry.space_group_name_H-M   'P 1'
#
loop_
_entity.id
_entity.type
_entity.pdbx_description
1 polymer ?
#
loop_
_entity_poly.entity_id
_entity_poly.type
_entity_poly.pdbx_seq_one_letter_code
_entity_poly.pdbx_strand_id
1 'polypeptide(L)'
;MSVSILHGTGRLFCDGLDKGEIEFSIALPADGPDLTKRGKLWGNKSAIGEAMQASSIRVVTSPTNDILDIEVDELDRDGSAIFTALATTSA
;
A
#
# COMPACT_ATOMS: atom_id res chain seq x y z
N MET A 1 15.48 19.19 -2.53
CA MET A 1 15.14 17.76 -2.57
C MET A 1 13.63 17.68 -2.77
N SER A 2 13.18 17.20 -3.92
CA SER A 2 11.75 17.05 -4.21
C SER A 2 11.34 15.63 -3.83
N VAL A 3 10.27 15.48 -3.07
CA VAL A 3 9.62 14.19 -2.83
C VAL A 3 8.33 14.22 -3.64
N SER A 4 8.17 13.26 -4.55
CA SER A 4 6.92 13.11 -5.28
C SER A 4 6.01 12.20 -4.47
N ILE A 5 4.77 12.64 -4.22
CA ILE A 5 3.78 11.82 -3.54
C ILE A 5 2.83 11.28 -4.60
N LEU A 6 2.78 9.96 -4.76
CA LEU A 6 1.76 9.29 -5.54
C LEU A 6 0.57 9.02 -4.61
N HIS A 7 -0.53 9.75 -4.78
CA HIS A 7 -1.77 9.51 -4.07
C HIS A 7 -2.82 8.93 -5.03
N GLY A 8 -3.68 8.06 -4.54
CA GLY A 8 -4.74 7.47 -5.34
C GLY A 8 -5.65 6.54 -4.53
N THR A 9 -6.63 5.96 -5.21
CA THR A 9 -7.47 4.88 -4.68
C THR A 9 -7.06 3.55 -5.28
N GLY A 10 -7.30 2.48 -4.52
CA GLY A 10 -7.05 1.12 -4.98
C GLY A 10 -7.94 0.14 -4.24
N ARG A 11 -7.87 -1.12 -4.66
CA ARG A 11 -8.51 -2.22 -3.94
C ARG A 11 -7.47 -3.00 -3.15
N LEU A 12 -7.78 -3.22 -1.87
CA LEU A 12 -6.96 -4.01 -0.97
C LEU A 12 -7.33 -5.49 -1.08
N PHE A 13 -6.32 -6.33 -1.29
CA PHE A 13 -6.43 -7.78 -1.28
C PHE A 13 -5.54 -8.35 -0.18
N CYS A 14 -6.13 -9.10 0.74
CA CYS A 14 -5.40 -9.77 1.83
C CYS A 14 -5.54 -11.27 1.64
N ASP A 15 -4.42 -11.99 1.48
CA ASP A 15 -4.37 -13.43 1.19
C ASP A 15 -5.24 -13.83 -0.04
N GLY A 16 -5.36 -12.93 -1.00
CA GLY A 16 -6.18 -13.11 -2.21
C GLY A 16 -7.68 -12.78 -2.05
N LEU A 17 -8.12 -12.35 -0.87
CA LEU A 17 -9.50 -11.89 -0.63
C LEU A 17 -9.61 -10.37 -0.81
N ASP A 18 -10.55 -9.93 -1.65
CA ASP A 18 -10.92 -8.51 -1.80
C ASP A 18 -11.48 -8.00 -0.47
N LYS A 19 -10.78 -7.02 0.13
CA LYS A 19 -11.18 -6.36 1.37
C LYS A 19 -11.87 -5.01 1.13
N GLY A 20 -11.96 -4.59 -0.13
CA GLY A 20 -12.66 -3.39 -0.57
C GLY A 20 -11.71 -2.28 -1.00
N GLU A 21 -12.31 -1.11 -1.24
CA GLU A 21 -11.59 0.09 -1.67
C GLU A 21 -10.85 0.74 -0.51
N ILE A 22 -9.62 1.18 -0.80
CA ILE A 22 -8.76 1.94 0.10
C ILE A 22 -8.20 3.14 -0.66
N GLU A 23 -7.77 4.14 0.10
CA GLU A 23 -6.93 5.22 -0.38
C GLU A 23 -5.50 4.98 0.06
N PHE A 24 -4.54 5.40 -0.76
CA PHE A 24 -3.13 5.29 -0.45
C PHE A 24 -2.36 6.54 -0.86
N SER A 25 -1.22 6.74 -0.21
CA SER A 25 -0.20 7.72 -0.58
C SER A 25 1.18 7.13 -0.40
N ILE A 26 1.97 7.14 -1.47
CA ILE A 26 3.33 6.60 -1.51
C ILE A 26 4.29 7.75 -1.72
N ALA A 27 5.30 7.84 -0.86
CA ALA A 27 6.41 8.75 -1.09
C ALA A 27 7.38 8.08 -2.09
N LEU A 28 7.53 8.70 -3.26
CA LEU A 28 8.52 8.33 -4.26
C LEU A 28 9.78 9.18 -4.02
N PRO A 29 10.86 8.61 -3.46
CA PRO A 29 12.12 9.33 -3.38
C PRO A 29 12.65 9.61 -4.79
N ALA A 30 13.05 10.85 -5.05
CA ALA A 30 13.45 11.30 -6.38
C ALA A 30 14.78 10.73 -6.87
N ASP A 31 15.66 10.29 -5.97
CA ASP A 31 16.92 9.63 -6.30
C ASP A 31 17.53 9.06 -5.00
N GLY A 32 17.60 7.74 -4.88
CA GLY A 32 18.17 7.07 -3.71
C GLY A 32 18.32 5.56 -3.95
N PRO A 33 19.37 4.91 -3.40
CA PRO A 33 19.58 3.46 -3.56
C PRO A 33 18.47 2.64 -2.86
N ASP A 34 17.75 3.25 -1.93
CA ASP A 34 16.52 2.73 -1.34
C ASP A 34 15.36 2.90 -2.33
N LEU A 35 15.12 1.86 -3.12
CA LEU A 35 13.90 1.69 -3.94
C LEU A 35 12.65 1.39 -3.08
N THR A 36 12.82 1.34 -1.76
CA THR A 36 11.81 0.99 -0.77
C THR A 36 10.79 2.12 -0.68
N LYS A 37 9.70 1.98 -1.46
CA LYS A 37 8.62 2.97 -1.57
C LYS A 37 7.71 2.85 -0.36
N ARG A 38 7.95 3.67 0.66
CA ARG A 38 7.09 3.70 1.85
C ARG A 38 5.83 4.54 1.60
N GLY A 39 4.70 4.08 2.12
CA GLY A 39 3.42 4.74 1.97
C GLY A 39 2.54 4.61 3.19
N LYS A 40 1.40 5.29 3.13
CA LYS A 40 0.31 5.17 4.09
C LYS A 40 -0.96 4.83 3.32
N LEU A 41 -1.71 3.86 3.82
CA LEU A 41 -3.04 3.50 3.32
C LEU A 41 -4.08 3.73 4.41
N TRP A 42 -5.30 4.05 4.01
CA TRP A 42 -6.43 4.22 4.91
C TRP A 42 -7.73 3.83 4.19
N GLY A 43 -8.73 3.43 4.98
CA GLY A 43 -9.95 2.85 4.46
C GLY A 43 -10.71 2.15 5.56
N ASN A 44 -11.35 1.02 5.24
CA ASN A 44 -12.11 0.27 6.24
C ASN A 44 -11.17 -0.27 7.33
N LYS A 45 -11.41 0.15 8.58
CA LYS A 45 -10.60 -0.27 9.74
C LYS A 45 -10.50 -1.79 9.90
N SER A 46 -11.57 -2.53 9.61
CA SER A 46 -11.57 -3.99 9.66
C SER A 46 -10.66 -4.57 8.57
N ALA A 47 -10.75 -4.06 7.34
CA ALA A 47 -9.91 -4.48 6.23
C ALA A 47 -8.41 -4.26 6.51
N ILE A 48 -8.07 -3.10 7.09
CA ILE A 48 -6.69 -2.75 7.43
C ILE A 48 -6.17 -3.58 8.61
N GLY A 49 -7.03 -3.86 9.60
CA GLY A 49 -6.72 -4.79 10.68
C GLY A 49 -6.47 -6.22 10.19
N GLU A 50 -7.17 -6.66 9.16
CA GLU A 50 -6.93 -7.95 8.51
C GLU A 50 -5.63 -7.94 7.70
N ALA A 51 -5.29 -6.84 7.04
CA ALA A 51 -4.03 -6.70 6.32
C ALA A 51 -2.81 -6.93 7.22
N MET A 52 -2.85 -6.45 8.47
CA MET A 52 -1.77 -6.67 9.45
C MET A 52 -1.57 -8.16 9.81
N GLN A 53 -2.63 -8.97 9.72
CA GLN A 53 -2.58 -10.42 10.00
C GLN A 53 -2.39 -11.26 8.74
N ALA A 54 -2.46 -10.64 7.56
CA ALA A 54 -2.36 -11.32 6.29
C ALA A 54 -0.91 -11.69 6.01
N SER A 55 -0.71 -12.84 5.36
CA SER A 55 0.63 -13.26 4.91
C SER A 55 1.02 -12.62 3.59
N SER A 56 0.04 -12.19 2.79
CA SER A 56 0.28 -11.52 1.52
C SER A 56 -0.74 -10.40 1.30
N ILE A 57 -0.24 -9.18 1.11
CA ILE A 57 -1.06 -7.98 0.94
C ILE A 57 -0.77 -7.39 -0.44
N ARG A 58 -1.83 -7.25 -1.24
CA ARG A 58 -1.77 -6.65 -2.57
C ARG A 58 -2.71 -5.48 -2.67
N VAL A 59 -2.25 -4.39 -3.26
CA VAL A 59 -3.06 -3.23 -3.59
C VAL A 59 -3.13 -3.13 -5.10
N VAL A 60 -4.34 -3.18 -5.64
CA VAL A 60 -4.58 -2.93 -7.07
C VAL A 60 -4.97 -1.47 -7.23
N THR A 61 -4.11 -0.66 -7.81
CA THR A 61 -4.36 0.78 -7.99
C THR A 61 -5.44 1.02 -9.03
N SER A 62 -6.19 2.10 -8.89
CA SER A 62 -7.12 2.59 -9.91
C SER A 62 -6.70 4.00 -10.35
N PRO A 63 -6.73 4.33 -11.66
CA PRO A 63 -7.29 3.55 -12.78
C PRO A 63 -6.28 2.65 -13.52
N THR A 64 -5.00 2.62 -13.14
CA THR A 64 -3.98 1.90 -13.93
C THR A 64 -4.01 0.38 -13.75
N ASN A 65 -4.73 -0.15 -12.75
CA ASN A 65 -4.73 -1.56 -12.38
C ASN A 65 -3.33 -2.12 -12.12
N ASP A 66 -2.40 -1.29 -11.65
CA ASP A 66 -1.10 -1.76 -11.20
C ASP A 66 -1.26 -2.55 -9.91
N ILE A 67 -0.55 -3.66 -9.83
CA ILE A 67 -0.49 -4.48 -8.63
C ILE A 67 0.75 -4.03 -7.83
N LEU A 68 0.52 -3.56 -6.63
CA LEU A 68 1.54 -3.24 -5.65
C LEU A 68 1.49 -4.29 -4.55
N ASP A 69 2.50 -5.14 -4.48
CA ASP A 69 2.75 -5.95 -3.29
C ASP A 69 3.28 -5.05 -2.18
N ILE A 70 2.64 -5.09 -1.03
CA ILE A 70 2.99 -4.25 0.11
C ILE A 70 3.14 -5.08 1.36
N GLU A 71 3.94 -4.59 2.30
CA GLU A 71 4.03 -5.12 3.65
C GLU A 71 3.54 -4.03 4.62
N VAL A 72 2.59 -4.37 5.50
CA VAL A 72 2.10 -3.42 6.51
C VAL A 72 3.06 -3.42 7.69
N ASP A 73 3.73 -2.29 7.90
CA ASP A 73 4.68 -2.10 9.01
C ASP A 73 3.95 -1.80 10.32
N GLU A 74 3.00 -0.85 10.27
CA GLU A 74 2.36 -0.31 11.46
C GLU A 74 0.91 0.06 11.20
N LEU A 75 0.02 -0.34 12.10
CA LEU A 75 -1.39 0.03 12.06
C LEU A 75 -1.65 1.17 13.04
N ASP A 76 -2.19 2.26 12.51
CA ASP A 76 -2.62 3.43 13.26
C ASP A 76 -4.00 3.19 13.89
N ARG A 77 -4.25 3.80 15.05
CA ARG A 77 -5.49 3.59 15.82
C ARG A 77 -6.73 4.09 15.09
N ASP A 78 -6.53 5.05 14.18
CA ASP A 78 -7.57 5.66 13.34
C ASP A 78 -7.98 4.81 12.13
N GLY A 79 -7.41 3.60 11.96
CA GLY A 79 -7.71 2.77 10.80
C GLY A 79 -6.94 3.20 9.55
N SER A 80 -5.73 3.72 9.76
CA SER A 80 -4.72 3.85 8.70
C SER A 80 -3.61 2.84 8.95
N ALA A 81 -2.81 2.52 7.95
CA ALA A 81 -1.60 1.73 8.12
C ALA A 81 -0.45 2.32 7.31
N ILE A 82 0.74 2.30 7.90
CA ILE A 82 1.99 2.53 7.21
C ILE A 82 2.38 1.21 6.57
N PHE A 83 2.76 1.29 5.29
CA PHE A 83 3.21 0.13 4.53
C PHE A 83 4.48 0.45 3.77
N THR A 84 5.19 -0.60 3.42
CA THR A 84 6.34 -0.56 2.55
C THR A 84 6.01 -1.35 1.29
N ALA A 85 6.05 -0.70 0.12
CA ALA A 85 5.84 -1.41 -1.13
C ALA A 85 7.08 -2.23 -1.48
N LEU A 86 6.87 -3.53 -1.60
CA LEU A 86 7.86 -4.48 -2.06
C LEU A 86 7.98 -4.26 -3.57
N ALA A 87 9.18 -3.97 -4.06
CA ALA A 87 9.39 -3.60 -5.45
C ALA A 87 8.71 -4.61 -6.39
N THR A 88 7.82 -4.08 -7.25
CA THR A 88 7.15 -4.86 -8.28
C THR A 88 8.22 -5.55 -9.11
N THR A 89 8.27 -6.88 -9.06
CA THR A 89 9.12 -7.62 -9.99
C THR A 89 8.45 -7.49 -11.35
N SER A 90 8.85 -6.47 -12.11
CA SER A 90 8.58 -6.43 -13.55
C SER A 90 9.32 -7.63 -14.15
N ALA A 91 8.59 -8.68 -14.50
CA ALA A 91 9.08 -9.75 -15.34
C ALA A 91 9.15 -9.29 -16.80
#